data_AF-A0A7C5XTU5-F1
#
_entry.id   AF-A0A7C5XTU5-F1
#
_cell.length_a   1.000
_cell.length_b   1.000
_cell.length_c   1.000
_cell.angle_alpha   90.00
_cell.angle_beta   90.00
_cell.angle_gamma   90.00
#
_symmetry.space_group_name_H-M   'P 1'
#
loop_
_entity.id
_entity.type
_entity.pdbx_description
1 polymer ?
#
loop_
_entity_poly.entity_id
_entity_poly.type
_entity_poly.pdbx_seq_one_letter_code
_entity_poly.pdbx_strand_id
1 'polypeptide(L)'
;MLDYIAVDYPATVREGRVVDEAEYAEQVEFAGVVATRVAGLPPGRAREALAVDARALAAAIRARAPAAEVAAIAQRMRERLVRAYGVTLAPRGAPDLARAAQAYAAACTACHGMEGRGDGPAARGLEPPPTDFTDRERALVRSVFGLYNTITLGVADTPMRGFAELPEDVRWGLAFQVGSLAFTDAERERGRRLWETEPRWRGRFPDLAAVTAAVPAEVAEHEGDDGIAVLAYLRANPGAVGGGANPFAVAERRLAESLERYRAGDREGAYRAALSAYLDGFELAEAQVSAVAPELRARVEEAMLAYRETLRRGASMEEVGRLYQVVRERLERAREAVGRTRLSGPVAFASALAILLREGLEAVLILAVIGATLVKADRRDALPWLHAGWIAALAAGFATWAASAYLVAISGASRELTEGVTALLAAGVLLYVGFWLHGKTHADRWQRFIKEKIHDALHGGALWALAATAFLAVYREVFETILFYQALWMQVPAGETTALWGGMAAGALALVVLTWLILRYSMRLPLRLFF
;
A
#
# COMPACT_ATOMS: atom_id res chain seq x y z
N MET A 1 -0.12 -25.08 -17.72
CA MET A 1 -0.33 -25.95 -18.90
C MET A 1 -0.44 -25.14 -20.18
N LEU A 2 -1.50 -24.36 -20.42
CA LEU A 2 -1.57 -23.51 -21.63
C LEU A 2 -0.39 -22.54 -21.74
N ASP A 3 -0.02 -21.88 -20.62
CA ASP A 3 1.15 -21.00 -20.59
C ASP A 3 2.48 -21.76 -20.80
N TYR A 4 2.59 -22.99 -20.28
CA TYR A 4 3.77 -23.85 -20.49
C TYR A 4 3.95 -24.17 -21.97
N ILE A 5 2.87 -24.65 -22.60
CA ILE A 5 2.87 -24.99 -24.02
C ILE A 5 3.23 -23.77 -24.88
N ALA A 6 2.70 -22.59 -24.55
CA ALA A 6 3.02 -21.38 -25.31
C ALA A 6 4.49 -20.93 -25.14
N VAL A 7 5.07 -21.15 -23.97
CA VAL A 7 6.40 -20.65 -23.59
C VAL A 7 7.52 -21.58 -24.03
N ASP A 8 7.37 -22.89 -23.83
CA ASP A 8 8.47 -23.84 -23.97
C ASP A 8 8.51 -24.47 -25.38
N TYR A 9 7.36 -24.58 -26.07
CA TYR A 9 7.28 -25.10 -27.44
C TYR A 9 8.22 -24.44 -28.49
N PRO A 10 8.48 -23.10 -28.49
CA PRO A 10 9.43 -22.49 -29.42
C PRO A 10 10.87 -23.01 -29.28
N ALA A 11 11.27 -23.48 -28.09
CA ALA A 11 12.57 -24.10 -27.87
C ALA A 11 12.58 -25.57 -28.34
N THR A 12 11.43 -26.23 -28.28
CA THR A 12 11.21 -27.63 -28.65
C THR A 12 11.15 -27.88 -30.15
N VAL A 13 10.46 -26.99 -30.90
CA VAL A 13 10.23 -27.12 -32.34
C VAL A 13 10.66 -25.85 -33.06
N ARG A 14 11.65 -25.96 -33.95
CA ARG A 14 12.15 -24.85 -34.78
C ARG A 14 11.95 -25.17 -36.25
N GLU A 15 11.27 -24.28 -36.96
CA GLU A 15 11.01 -24.41 -38.41
C GLU A 15 10.39 -25.76 -38.82
N GLY A 16 9.49 -26.28 -37.98
CA GLY A 16 8.83 -27.57 -38.21
C GLY A 16 9.69 -28.81 -37.92
N ARG A 17 10.90 -28.64 -37.37
CA ARG A 17 11.77 -29.71 -36.90
C ARG A 17 11.76 -29.77 -35.38
N VAL A 18 11.68 -30.99 -34.85
CA VAL A 18 11.84 -31.25 -33.42
C VAL A 18 13.32 -31.13 -33.09
N VAL A 19 13.66 -30.23 -32.16
CA VAL A 19 15.02 -29.95 -31.70
C VAL A 19 15.31 -30.73 -30.41
N ASP A 20 14.27 -30.98 -29.62
CA ASP A 20 14.31 -31.81 -28.42
C ASP A 20 13.12 -32.79 -28.43
N GLU A 21 13.40 -34.08 -28.62
CA GLU A 21 12.37 -35.13 -28.73
C GLU A 21 11.68 -35.44 -27.39
N ALA A 22 12.39 -35.29 -26.27
CA ALA A 22 11.81 -35.55 -24.95
C ALA A 22 10.82 -34.45 -24.58
N GLU A 23 11.25 -33.20 -24.75
CA GLU A 23 10.40 -32.03 -24.55
C GLU A 23 9.21 -32.04 -25.52
N TYR A 24 9.41 -32.46 -26.78
CA TYR A 24 8.30 -32.56 -27.75
C TYR A 24 7.26 -33.60 -27.34
N ALA A 25 7.69 -34.75 -26.83
CA ALA A 25 6.77 -35.76 -26.30
C ALA A 25 5.93 -35.21 -25.14
N GLU A 26 6.55 -34.43 -24.24
CA GLU A 26 5.86 -33.77 -23.14
C GLU A 26 4.85 -32.72 -23.63
N GLN A 27 5.20 -31.91 -24.63
CA GLN A 27 4.28 -30.94 -25.23
C GLN A 27 3.03 -31.63 -25.83
N VAL A 28 3.21 -32.79 -26.48
CA VAL A 28 2.11 -33.61 -27.01
C VAL A 28 1.24 -34.17 -25.88
N GLU A 29 1.85 -34.68 -24.81
CA GLU A 29 1.14 -35.19 -23.64
C GLU A 29 0.33 -34.09 -22.96
N PHE A 30 0.92 -32.93 -22.72
CA PHE A 30 0.27 -31.80 -22.08
C PHE A 30 -0.91 -31.29 -22.90
N ALA A 31 -0.82 -31.30 -24.24
CA ALA A 31 -1.96 -30.99 -25.09
C ALA A 31 -3.12 -32.00 -24.92
N GLY A 32 -2.81 -33.29 -24.73
CA GLY A 32 -3.79 -34.32 -24.41
C GLY A 32 -4.43 -34.14 -23.03
N VAL A 33 -3.62 -33.80 -22.02
CA VAL A 33 -4.11 -33.51 -20.66
C VAL A 33 -4.99 -32.25 -20.67
N VAL A 34 -4.65 -31.22 -21.44
CA VAL A 34 -5.51 -30.02 -21.64
C VAL A 34 -6.88 -30.42 -22.17
N ALA A 35 -6.94 -31.27 -23.21
CA ALA A 35 -8.22 -31.75 -23.75
C ALA A 35 -9.05 -32.51 -22.71
N THR A 36 -8.39 -33.34 -21.90
CA THR A 36 -9.04 -34.10 -20.80
C THR A 36 -9.58 -33.16 -19.72
N ARG A 37 -8.80 -32.16 -19.29
CA ARG A 37 -9.23 -31.18 -18.29
C ARG A 37 -10.38 -30.31 -18.79
N VAL A 38 -10.37 -29.92 -20.07
CA VAL A 38 -11.47 -29.18 -20.69
C VAL A 38 -12.77 -29.99 -20.68
N ALA A 39 -12.70 -31.31 -20.91
CA ALA A 39 -13.88 -32.18 -20.84
C ALA A 39 -14.51 -32.23 -19.43
N GLY A 40 -13.68 -32.10 -18.39
CA GLY A 40 -14.10 -32.06 -16.98
C GLY A 40 -14.69 -30.72 -16.51
N LEU A 41 -14.67 -29.67 -17.34
CA LEU A 41 -15.27 -28.38 -16.98
C LEU A 41 -16.81 -28.44 -16.93
N PRO A 42 -17.47 -27.55 -16.18
CA PRO A 42 -18.92 -27.43 -16.18
C PRO A 42 -19.49 -27.34 -17.61
N PRO A 43 -20.57 -28.07 -17.93
CA PRO A 43 -21.12 -28.12 -19.27
C PRO A 43 -21.66 -26.77 -19.74
N GLY A 44 -21.41 -26.42 -21.00
CA GLY A 44 -21.93 -25.20 -21.63
C GLY A 44 -21.22 -24.86 -22.95
N ARG A 45 -21.69 -23.84 -23.65
CA ARG A 45 -21.13 -23.38 -24.94
C ARG A 45 -19.64 -23.06 -24.86
N ALA A 46 -19.19 -22.53 -23.72
CA ALA A 46 -17.78 -22.25 -23.50
C ALA A 46 -16.92 -23.52 -23.45
N ARG A 47 -17.42 -24.58 -22.81
CA ARG A 47 -16.74 -25.89 -22.79
C ARG A 47 -16.61 -26.46 -24.19
N GLU A 48 -17.67 -26.40 -24.98
CA GLU A 48 -17.68 -26.90 -26.36
C GLU A 48 -16.65 -26.18 -27.22
N ALA A 49 -16.62 -24.84 -27.15
CA ALA A 49 -15.63 -24.04 -27.87
C ALA A 49 -14.19 -24.32 -27.39
N LEU A 50 -13.97 -24.45 -26.08
CA LEU A 50 -12.66 -24.86 -25.54
C LEU A 50 -12.25 -26.26 -25.99
N ALA A 51 -13.19 -27.19 -26.14
CA ALA A 51 -12.92 -28.54 -26.62
C ALA A 51 -12.55 -28.56 -28.12
N VAL A 52 -13.06 -27.61 -28.90
CA VAL A 52 -12.60 -27.38 -30.28
C VAL A 52 -11.18 -26.82 -30.26
N ASP A 53 -10.92 -25.77 -29.47
CA ASP A 53 -9.59 -25.15 -29.39
C ASP A 53 -8.53 -26.14 -28.86
N ALA A 54 -8.86 -26.99 -27.86
CA ALA A 54 -7.96 -28.01 -27.32
C ALA A 54 -7.56 -29.06 -28.38
N ARG A 55 -8.52 -29.47 -29.22
CA ARG A 55 -8.24 -30.39 -30.34
C ARG A 55 -7.38 -29.71 -31.40
N ALA A 56 -7.63 -28.42 -31.68
CA ALA A 56 -6.80 -27.64 -32.59
C ALA A 56 -5.36 -27.51 -32.07
N LEU A 57 -5.18 -27.23 -30.78
CA LEU A 57 -3.86 -27.14 -30.13
C LEU A 57 -3.08 -28.45 -30.27
N ALA A 58 -3.72 -29.57 -29.91
CA ALA A 58 -3.10 -30.89 -30.02
C ALA A 58 -2.81 -31.30 -31.47
N ALA A 59 -3.58 -30.81 -32.44
CA ALA A 59 -3.31 -31.03 -33.87
C ALA A 59 -2.13 -30.17 -34.35
N ALA A 60 -2.08 -28.89 -33.97
CA ALA A 60 -1.01 -27.97 -34.34
C ALA A 60 0.36 -28.45 -33.83
N ILE A 61 0.42 -28.88 -32.56
CA ILE A 61 1.65 -29.44 -31.97
C ILE A 61 2.08 -30.70 -32.72
N ARG A 62 1.15 -31.65 -32.98
CA ARG A 62 1.47 -32.88 -33.73
C ARG A 62 1.89 -32.62 -35.18
N ALA A 63 1.38 -31.56 -35.78
CA ALA A 63 1.75 -31.10 -37.11
C ALA A 63 3.05 -30.29 -37.13
N ARG A 64 3.68 -30.06 -35.97
CA ARG A 64 4.90 -29.25 -35.82
C ARG A 64 4.70 -27.84 -36.37
N ALA A 65 3.51 -27.28 -36.14
CA ALA A 65 3.14 -25.95 -36.61
C ALA A 65 4.09 -24.86 -36.06
N PRO A 66 4.16 -23.68 -36.70
CA PRO A 66 4.95 -22.56 -36.21
C PRO A 66 4.59 -22.19 -34.76
N ALA A 67 5.60 -21.83 -33.97
CA ALA A 67 5.42 -21.54 -32.54
C ALA A 67 4.40 -20.41 -32.28
N ALA A 68 4.35 -19.40 -33.15
CA ALA A 68 3.36 -18.32 -33.07
C ALA A 68 1.91 -18.83 -33.20
N GLU A 69 1.67 -19.86 -34.01
CA GLU A 69 0.33 -20.46 -34.16
C GLU A 69 -0.08 -21.21 -32.90
N VAL A 70 0.82 -22.02 -32.34
CA VAL A 70 0.61 -22.78 -31.10
C VAL A 70 0.34 -21.82 -29.93
N ALA A 71 1.15 -20.77 -29.80
CA ALA A 71 0.96 -19.72 -28.81
C ALA A 71 -0.41 -19.03 -28.98
N ALA A 72 -0.79 -18.64 -30.21
CA ALA A 72 -2.08 -18.00 -30.47
C ALA A 72 -3.29 -18.89 -30.09
N ILE A 73 -3.22 -20.21 -30.33
CA ILE A 73 -4.28 -21.14 -29.91
C ILE A 73 -4.35 -21.21 -28.38
N ALA A 74 -3.21 -21.40 -27.71
CA ALA A 74 -3.14 -21.45 -26.25
C ALA A 74 -3.67 -20.15 -25.62
N GLN A 75 -3.38 -19.00 -26.23
CA GLN A 75 -3.87 -17.70 -25.80
C GLN A 75 -5.39 -17.57 -25.90
N ARG A 76 -5.98 -17.89 -27.05
CA ARG A 76 -7.44 -17.86 -27.21
C ARG A 76 -8.15 -18.76 -26.20
N MET A 77 -7.60 -19.94 -25.92
CA MET A 77 -8.12 -20.85 -24.90
C MET A 77 -8.10 -20.21 -23.51
N ARG A 78 -6.99 -19.58 -23.15
CA ARG A 78 -6.82 -18.90 -21.86
C ARG A 78 -7.86 -17.80 -21.67
N GLU A 79 -8.01 -16.92 -22.66
CA GLU A 79 -9.02 -15.86 -22.59
C GLU A 79 -10.45 -16.40 -22.47
N ARG A 80 -10.77 -17.49 -23.18
CA ARG A 80 -12.09 -18.12 -23.14
C ARG A 80 -12.34 -18.78 -21.78
N LEU A 81 -11.34 -19.42 -21.18
CA LEU A 81 -11.41 -20.00 -19.83
C LEU A 81 -11.73 -18.91 -18.80
N VAL A 82 -10.99 -17.80 -18.86
CA VAL A 82 -11.15 -16.65 -17.97
C VAL A 82 -12.55 -16.07 -18.09
N ARG A 83 -12.99 -15.76 -19.31
CA ARG A 83 -14.30 -15.14 -19.56
C ARG A 83 -15.46 -16.04 -19.14
N ALA A 84 -15.35 -17.35 -19.37
CA ALA A 84 -16.47 -18.27 -19.18
C ALA A 84 -16.58 -18.87 -17.78
N TYR A 85 -15.45 -19.12 -17.12
CA TYR A 85 -15.42 -19.80 -15.82
C TYR A 85 -14.98 -18.89 -14.67
N GLY A 86 -14.75 -17.60 -14.95
CA GLY A 86 -14.42 -16.62 -13.92
C GLY A 86 -13.12 -16.94 -13.19
N VAL A 87 -12.12 -17.44 -13.92
CA VAL A 87 -10.78 -17.71 -13.35
C VAL A 87 -10.22 -16.41 -12.82
N THR A 88 -9.93 -16.37 -11.52
CA THR A 88 -9.32 -15.20 -10.87
C THR A 88 -7.91 -15.00 -11.41
N LEU A 89 -7.78 -14.02 -12.31
CA LEU A 89 -6.50 -13.66 -12.93
C LEU A 89 -5.66 -12.71 -12.10
N ALA A 90 -6.20 -12.15 -11.01
CA ALA A 90 -5.53 -11.11 -10.24
C ALA A 90 -5.71 -11.28 -8.75
N PRO A 91 -4.77 -10.77 -7.93
CA PRO A 91 -5.01 -10.61 -6.51
C PRO A 91 -6.17 -9.63 -6.27
N ARG A 92 -6.82 -9.75 -5.11
CA ARG A 92 -7.92 -8.86 -4.69
C ARG A 92 -7.48 -7.41 -4.49
N GLY A 93 -6.19 -7.19 -4.27
CA GLY A 93 -5.55 -5.88 -4.18
C GLY A 93 -4.06 -6.00 -4.50
N ALA A 94 -3.36 -4.87 -4.51
CA ALA A 94 -1.91 -4.89 -4.72
C ALA A 94 -1.23 -5.71 -3.60
N PRO A 95 -0.45 -6.74 -3.93
CA PRO A 95 0.20 -7.57 -2.92
C PRO A 95 1.33 -6.81 -2.23
N ASP A 96 1.57 -7.14 -0.96
CA ASP A 96 2.69 -6.63 -0.19
C ASP A 96 3.99 -7.33 -0.62
N LEU A 97 4.80 -6.61 -1.39
CA LEU A 97 6.08 -7.11 -1.88
C LEU A 97 7.14 -7.28 -0.79
N ALA A 98 7.04 -6.56 0.34
CA ALA A 98 7.95 -6.75 1.46
C ALA A 98 7.67 -8.09 2.16
N ARG A 99 6.39 -8.42 2.35
CA ARG A 99 5.96 -9.72 2.85
C ARG A 99 6.35 -10.86 1.91
N ALA A 100 6.21 -10.63 0.60
CA ALA A 100 6.67 -11.58 -0.41
C ALA A 100 8.19 -11.82 -0.35
N ALA A 101 8.99 -10.77 -0.18
CA ALA A 101 10.44 -10.90 -0.07
C ALA A 101 10.86 -11.74 1.13
N GLN A 102 10.17 -11.61 2.27
CA GLN A 102 10.40 -12.46 3.44
C GLN A 102 10.05 -13.92 3.15
N ALA A 103 8.92 -14.18 2.49
CA ALA A 103 8.52 -15.53 2.10
C ALA A 103 9.51 -16.14 1.09
N TYR A 104 10.01 -15.34 0.14
CA TYR A 104 11.03 -15.76 -0.83
C TYR A 104 12.33 -16.16 -0.10
N ALA A 105 12.78 -15.31 0.82
CA ALA A 105 13.96 -15.57 1.64
C ALA A 105 13.85 -16.90 2.41
N ALA A 106 12.68 -17.18 2.97
CA ALA A 106 12.43 -18.36 3.79
C ALA A 106 12.26 -19.67 2.98
N ALA A 107 11.60 -19.61 1.81
CA ALA A 107 11.14 -20.81 1.11
C ALA A 107 11.79 -21.05 -0.26
N CYS A 108 12.35 -20.03 -0.91
CA CYS A 108 12.75 -20.10 -2.32
C CYS A 108 14.27 -20.02 -2.52
N THR A 109 15.00 -19.32 -1.64
CA THR A 109 16.43 -19.03 -1.82
C THR A 109 17.34 -20.26 -1.81
N ALA A 110 16.95 -21.33 -1.13
CA ALA A 110 17.74 -22.56 -1.07
C ALA A 110 17.99 -23.16 -2.46
N CYS A 111 17.00 -23.08 -3.36
CA CYS A 111 17.11 -23.57 -4.74
C CYS A 111 17.32 -22.43 -5.74
N HIS A 112 16.57 -21.33 -5.63
CA HIS A 112 16.60 -20.24 -6.63
C HIS A 112 17.67 -19.17 -6.37
N GLY A 113 18.34 -19.20 -5.21
CA GLY A 113 19.30 -18.18 -4.81
C GLY A 113 18.64 -16.89 -4.32
N MET A 114 19.42 -16.03 -3.63
CA MET A 114 18.90 -14.75 -3.11
C MET A 114 18.48 -13.79 -4.22
N GLU A 115 19.19 -13.82 -5.34
CA GLU A 115 18.95 -12.94 -6.49
C GLU A 115 18.10 -13.61 -7.59
N GLY A 116 17.63 -14.83 -7.35
CA GLY A 116 16.72 -15.54 -8.25
C GLY A 116 17.38 -16.18 -9.48
N ARG A 117 18.70 -16.39 -9.46
CA ARG A 117 19.46 -16.95 -10.59
C ARG A 117 19.40 -18.46 -10.74
N GLY A 118 18.68 -19.17 -9.87
CA GLY A 118 18.70 -20.64 -9.87
C GLY A 118 20.00 -21.23 -9.31
N ASP A 119 20.80 -20.43 -8.61
CA ASP A 119 22.15 -20.77 -8.11
C ASP A 119 22.20 -21.05 -6.60
N GLY A 120 21.05 -21.42 -6.01
CA GLY A 120 20.95 -21.72 -4.58
C GLY A 120 21.83 -22.92 -4.16
N PRO A 121 22.22 -23.01 -2.88
CA PRO A 121 23.09 -24.10 -2.40
C PRO A 121 22.51 -25.50 -2.64
N ALA A 122 21.18 -25.63 -2.71
CA ALA A 122 20.46 -26.86 -2.99
C ALA A 122 20.16 -27.06 -4.50
N ALA A 123 20.53 -26.13 -5.38
CA ALA A 123 20.30 -26.25 -6.83
C ALA A 123 21.17 -27.34 -7.48
N ARG A 124 22.34 -27.63 -6.90
CA ARG A 124 23.31 -28.58 -7.46
C ARG A 124 22.74 -30.00 -7.50
N GLY A 125 22.66 -30.56 -8.71
CA GLY A 125 22.23 -31.93 -8.94
C GLY A 125 20.70 -32.10 -9.05
N LEU A 126 19.93 -31.01 -9.10
CA LEU A 126 18.51 -31.06 -9.45
C LEU A 126 18.33 -31.12 -10.96
N GLU A 127 17.42 -32.00 -11.41
CA GLU A 127 17.01 -32.12 -12.80
C GLU A 127 15.47 -31.98 -12.88
N PRO A 128 14.94 -31.02 -13.65
CA PRO A 128 15.66 -29.93 -14.31
C PRO A 128 16.26 -28.93 -13.29
N PRO A 129 17.27 -28.13 -13.70
CA PRO A 129 17.84 -27.10 -12.82
C PRO A 129 16.78 -26.06 -12.43
N PRO A 130 16.87 -25.46 -11.23
CA PRO A 130 15.97 -24.38 -10.83
C PRO A 130 15.97 -23.25 -11.84
N THR A 131 14.79 -22.70 -12.13
CA THR A 131 14.64 -21.58 -13.05
C THR A 131 15.46 -20.37 -12.59
N ASP A 132 16.25 -19.82 -13.51
CA ASP A 132 16.79 -18.45 -13.45
C ASP A 132 15.69 -17.44 -13.81
N PHE A 133 15.30 -16.61 -12.86
CA PHE A 133 14.30 -15.54 -13.01
C PHE A 133 14.90 -14.24 -13.56
N THR A 134 16.22 -14.16 -13.69
CA THR A 134 16.94 -13.04 -14.31
C THR A 134 17.12 -13.22 -15.82
N ASP A 135 16.84 -14.42 -16.34
CA ASP A 135 16.86 -14.71 -17.77
C ASP A 135 15.82 -13.87 -18.53
N ARG A 136 16.31 -13.01 -19.43
CA ARG A 136 15.50 -12.03 -20.14
C ARG A 136 14.56 -12.69 -21.16
N GLU A 137 15.04 -13.69 -21.89
CA GLU A 137 14.26 -14.34 -22.95
C GLU A 137 13.05 -15.06 -22.35
N ARG A 138 13.26 -15.80 -21.26
CA ARG A 138 12.17 -16.47 -20.53
C ARG A 138 11.23 -15.48 -19.87
N ALA A 139 11.74 -14.38 -19.33
CA ALA A 139 10.89 -13.35 -18.72
C ALA A 139 9.97 -12.66 -19.74
N LEU A 140 10.41 -12.53 -21.00
CA LEU A 140 9.60 -11.90 -22.07
C LEU A 140 8.35 -12.71 -22.42
N VAL A 141 8.40 -14.03 -22.28
CA VAL A 141 7.29 -14.91 -22.67
C VAL A 141 6.42 -15.34 -21.48
N ARG A 142 6.70 -14.86 -20.26
CA ARG A 142 5.99 -15.25 -19.04
C ARG A 142 5.05 -14.18 -18.50
N SER A 143 3.86 -14.61 -18.10
CA SER A 143 2.88 -13.80 -17.36
C SER A 143 3.06 -13.97 -15.84
N VAL A 144 2.64 -12.96 -15.05
CA VAL A 144 2.64 -13.08 -13.57
C VAL A 144 1.62 -14.13 -13.13
N PHE A 145 0.50 -14.27 -13.84
CA PHE A 145 -0.47 -15.33 -13.59
C PHE A 145 0.14 -16.73 -13.76
N GLY A 146 0.97 -16.93 -14.79
CA GLY A 146 1.71 -18.18 -14.98
C GLY A 146 2.62 -18.48 -13.78
N LEU A 147 3.39 -17.49 -13.32
CA LEU A 147 4.25 -17.61 -12.13
C LEU A 147 3.44 -17.94 -10.87
N TYR A 148 2.32 -17.27 -10.65
CA TYR A 148 1.42 -17.55 -9.52
C TYR A 148 0.91 -18.99 -9.54
N ASN A 149 0.51 -19.51 -10.70
CA ASN A 149 0.08 -20.90 -10.84
C ASN A 149 1.22 -21.87 -10.55
N THR A 150 2.42 -21.62 -11.06
CA THR A 150 3.59 -22.45 -10.79
C THR A 150 3.93 -22.47 -9.30
N ILE A 151 3.91 -21.31 -8.62
CA ILE A 151 4.12 -21.23 -7.17
C ILE A 151 3.04 -22.03 -6.42
N THR A 152 1.79 -21.93 -6.86
CA THR A 152 0.65 -22.56 -6.19
C THR A 152 0.64 -24.08 -6.35
N LEU A 153 0.85 -24.56 -7.57
CA LEU A 153 0.66 -25.96 -7.96
C LEU A 153 1.96 -26.76 -7.95
N GLY A 154 3.11 -26.09 -8.05
CA GLY A 154 4.39 -26.71 -8.34
C GLY A 154 4.51 -27.13 -9.80
N VAL A 155 5.59 -27.82 -10.11
CA VAL A 155 5.83 -28.47 -11.41
C VAL A 155 5.96 -29.97 -11.15
N ALA A 156 5.05 -30.74 -11.75
CA ALA A 156 5.02 -32.20 -11.60
C ALA A 156 6.36 -32.81 -12.02
N ASP A 157 6.76 -33.89 -11.36
CA ASP A 157 7.99 -34.63 -11.65
C ASP A 157 9.29 -33.81 -11.54
N THR A 158 9.24 -32.68 -10.83
CA THR A 158 10.42 -31.87 -10.49
C THR A 158 10.51 -31.64 -8.97
N PRO A 159 11.67 -31.18 -8.46
CA PRO A 159 11.81 -30.74 -7.07
C PRO A 159 10.96 -29.51 -6.70
N MET A 160 10.36 -28.81 -7.67
CA MET A 160 9.53 -27.62 -7.43
C MET A 160 8.13 -28.01 -6.97
N ARG A 161 7.96 -28.22 -5.65
CA ARG A 161 6.65 -28.47 -5.04
C ARG A 161 5.71 -27.26 -5.14
N GLY A 162 4.41 -27.50 -4.97
CA GLY A 162 3.43 -26.44 -4.75
C GLY A 162 3.49 -25.85 -3.35
N PHE A 163 3.15 -24.57 -3.25
CA PHE A 163 3.13 -23.78 -2.01
C PHE A 163 1.71 -23.28 -1.68
N ALA A 164 0.68 -24.08 -1.97
CA ALA A 164 -0.73 -23.72 -1.73
C ALA A 164 -1.04 -23.39 -0.25
N GLU A 165 -0.20 -23.85 0.68
CA GLU A 165 -0.22 -23.52 2.11
C GLU A 165 0.09 -22.04 2.41
N LEU A 166 0.79 -21.34 1.51
CA LEU A 166 1.05 -19.91 1.66
C LEU A 166 -0.23 -19.10 1.38
N PRO A 167 -0.48 -18.01 2.14
CA PRO A 167 -1.59 -17.10 1.87
C PRO A 167 -1.60 -16.62 0.42
N GLU A 168 -2.80 -16.47 -0.14
CA GLU A 168 -3.01 -16.10 -1.55
C GLU A 168 -2.30 -14.79 -1.91
N ASP A 169 -2.38 -13.77 -1.05
CA ASP A 169 -1.72 -12.48 -1.23
C ASP A 169 -0.19 -12.60 -1.29
N VAL A 170 0.38 -13.50 -0.47
CA VAL A 170 1.83 -13.77 -0.45
C VAL A 170 2.26 -14.47 -1.74
N ARG A 171 1.49 -15.47 -2.20
CA ARG A 171 1.78 -16.16 -3.48
C ARG A 171 1.73 -15.21 -4.67
N TRP A 172 0.77 -14.29 -4.69
CA TRP A 172 0.72 -13.23 -5.69
C TRP A 172 1.93 -12.30 -5.59
N GLY A 173 2.28 -11.85 -4.39
CA GLY A 173 3.47 -11.02 -4.17
C GLY A 173 4.75 -11.70 -4.65
N LEU A 174 4.92 -13.00 -4.39
CA LEU A 174 6.06 -13.79 -4.89
C LEU A 174 6.10 -13.80 -6.42
N ALA A 175 4.95 -13.99 -7.08
CA ALA A 175 4.85 -13.97 -8.53
C ALA A 175 5.23 -12.61 -9.13
N PHE A 176 4.78 -11.52 -8.51
CA PHE A 176 5.16 -10.16 -8.92
C PHE A 176 6.66 -9.89 -8.70
N GLN A 177 7.19 -10.32 -7.56
CA GLN A 177 8.61 -10.17 -7.22
C GLN A 177 9.49 -10.88 -8.24
N VAL A 178 9.33 -12.20 -8.44
CA VAL A 178 10.17 -12.97 -9.36
C VAL A 178 9.94 -12.57 -10.82
N GLY A 179 8.70 -12.17 -11.18
CA GLY A 179 8.35 -11.68 -12.51
C GLY A 179 8.93 -10.31 -12.86
N SER A 180 9.64 -9.66 -11.93
CA SER A 180 10.29 -8.36 -12.13
C SER A 180 11.82 -8.41 -12.18
N LEU A 181 12.43 -9.56 -11.83
CA LEU A 181 13.88 -9.69 -11.63
C LEU A 181 14.71 -9.55 -12.92
N ALA A 182 14.20 -10.01 -14.07
CA ALA A 182 14.90 -9.93 -15.36
C ALA A 182 14.92 -8.51 -15.98
N PHE A 183 14.21 -7.55 -15.40
CA PHE A 183 14.12 -6.19 -15.94
C PHE A 183 15.06 -5.25 -15.18
N THR A 184 15.69 -4.32 -15.88
CA THR A 184 16.64 -3.37 -15.28
C THR A 184 15.94 -2.21 -14.57
N ASP A 185 16.65 -1.55 -13.65
CA ASP A 185 16.16 -0.30 -13.04
C ASP A 185 15.90 0.79 -14.08
N ALA A 186 16.71 0.86 -15.14
CA ALA A 186 16.54 1.81 -16.22
C ALA A 186 15.22 1.59 -17.00
N GLU A 187 14.87 0.32 -17.29
CA GLU A 187 13.59 -0.03 -17.92
C GLU A 187 12.41 0.31 -17.00
N ARG A 188 12.48 -0.04 -15.70
CA ARG A 188 11.44 0.29 -14.73
C ARG A 188 11.24 1.80 -14.59
N GLU A 189 12.32 2.54 -14.55
CA GLU A 189 12.29 4.01 -14.46
C GLU A 189 11.70 4.65 -15.73
N ARG A 190 12.06 4.14 -16.91
CA ARG A 190 11.41 4.55 -18.18
C ARG A 190 9.91 4.24 -18.14
N GLY A 191 9.54 3.04 -17.69
CA GLY A 191 8.15 2.63 -17.53
C GLY A 191 7.35 3.51 -16.58
N ARG A 192 7.94 3.91 -15.44
CA ARG A 192 7.33 4.85 -14.48
C ARG A 192 7.01 6.17 -15.16
N ARG A 193 8.00 6.76 -15.85
CA ARG A 193 7.81 8.04 -16.56
C ARG A 193 6.68 7.95 -17.56
N LEU A 194 6.67 6.93 -18.42
CA LEU A 194 5.61 6.70 -19.41
C LEU A 194 4.24 6.54 -18.74
N TRP A 195 4.15 5.74 -17.67
CA TRP A 195 2.93 5.54 -16.90
C TRP A 195 2.39 6.86 -16.33
N GLU A 196 3.26 7.72 -15.82
CA GLU A 196 2.88 9.00 -15.21
C GLU A 196 2.47 10.04 -16.25
N THR A 197 3.21 10.15 -17.36
CA THR A 197 3.04 11.22 -18.35
C THR A 197 2.03 10.91 -19.46
N GLU A 198 1.79 9.65 -19.77
CA GLU A 198 0.95 9.26 -20.91
C GLU A 198 -0.32 8.50 -20.45
N PRO A 199 -1.50 9.15 -20.51
CA PRO A 199 -2.76 8.55 -20.05
C PRO A 199 -3.15 7.24 -20.75
N ARG A 200 -2.68 6.99 -21.98
CA ARG A 200 -2.98 5.77 -22.75
C ARG A 200 -2.63 4.49 -21.99
N TRP A 201 -1.58 4.52 -21.17
CA TRP A 201 -1.15 3.34 -20.41
C TRP A 201 -2.14 2.92 -19.34
N ARG A 202 -2.86 3.86 -18.72
CA ARG A 202 -3.96 3.56 -17.79
C ARG A 202 -5.14 2.89 -18.49
N GLY A 203 -5.34 3.16 -19.78
CA GLY A 203 -6.31 2.42 -20.60
C GLY A 203 -5.82 1.02 -20.97
N ARG A 204 -4.51 0.85 -21.22
CA ARG A 204 -3.89 -0.43 -21.58
C ARG A 204 -3.77 -1.42 -20.42
N PHE A 205 -3.49 -0.90 -19.21
CA PHE A 205 -3.39 -1.67 -17.97
C PHE A 205 -4.31 -1.06 -16.89
N PRO A 206 -5.64 -1.21 -17.05
CA PRO A 206 -6.62 -0.54 -16.18
C PRO A 206 -6.73 -1.14 -14.77
N ASP A 207 -6.32 -2.39 -14.61
CA ASP A 207 -6.39 -3.13 -13.35
C ASP A 207 -5.29 -4.19 -13.25
N LEU A 208 -5.19 -4.82 -12.07
CA LEU A 208 -4.19 -5.85 -11.81
C LEU A 208 -4.40 -7.08 -12.70
N ALA A 209 -5.61 -7.37 -13.17
CA ALA A 209 -5.87 -8.49 -14.07
C ALA A 209 -5.22 -8.28 -15.44
N ALA A 210 -5.26 -7.05 -15.95
CA ALA A 210 -4.56 -6.70 -17.18
C ALA A 210 -3.03 -6.85 -17.02
N VAL A 211 -2.47 -6.47 -15.87
CA VAL A 211 -1.03 -6.59 -15.59
C VAL A 211 -0.61 -8.04 -15.44
N THR A 212 -1.37 -8.83 -14.69
CA THR A 212 -0.99 -10.22 -14.37
C THR A 212 -1.12 -11.15 -15.56
N ALA A 213 -2.09 -10.91 -16.44
CA ALA A 213 -2.31 -11.69 -17.65
C ALA A 213 -1.35 -11.32 -18.78
N ALA A 214 -0.86 -10.07 -18.81
CA ALA A 214 0.00 -9.58 -19.88
C ALA A 214 1.32 -10.36 -19.97
N VAL A 215 1.67 -10.75 -21.20
CA VAL A 215 2.97 -11.33 -21.57
C VAL A 215 3.79 -10.23 -22.26
N PRO A 216 5.04 -9.94 -21.80
CA PRO A 216 5.81 -8.83 -22.33
C PRO A 216 6.07 -8.89 -23.85
N ALA A 217 6.30 -10.08 -24.41
CA ALA A 217 6.48 -10.26 -25.86
C ALA A 217 5.23 -9.87 -26.66
N GLU A 218 4.04 -10.24 -26.18
CA GLU A 218 2.76 -9.89 -26.83
C GLU A 218 2.46 -8.39 -26.73
N VAL A 219 2.82 -7.79 -25.60
CA VAL A 219 2.76 -6.33 -25.41
C VAL A 219 3.69 -5.64 -26.41
N ALA A 220 4.90 -6.17 -26.60
CA ALA A 220 5.87 -5.60 -27.52
C ALA A 220 5.39 -5.59 -28.98
N GLU A 221 4.57 -6.55 -29.41
CA GLU A 221 4.03 -6.62 -30.78
C GLU A 221 3.21 -5.37 -31.16
N HIS A 222 2.51 -4.76 -30.19
CA HIS A 222 1.62 -3.62 -30.43
C HIS A 222 2.16 -2.32 -29.85
N GLU A 223 2.87 -2.41 -28.73
CA GLU A 223 3.30 -1.27 -27.93
C GLU A 223 4.83 -1.08 -27.91
N GLY A 224 5.58 -1.98 -28.54
CA GLY A 224 7.04 -1.95 -28.61
C GLY A 224 7.71 -2.01 -27.23
N ASP A 225 8.96 -1.56 -27.17
CA ASP A 225 9.76 -1.55 -25.94
C ASP A 225 9.17 -0.66 -24.84
N ASP A 226 8.37 0.35 -25.21
CA ASP A 226 7.67 1.20 -24.23
C ASP A 226 6.65 0.37 -23.45
N GLY A 227 5.92 -0.53 -24.11
CA GLY A 227 4.97 -1.42 -23.44
C GLY A 227 5.65 -2.38 -22.48
N ILE A 228 6.80 -2.93 -22.88
CA ILE A 228 7.64 -3.76 -22.00
C ILE A 228 8.08 -2.95 -20.77
N ALA A 229 8.59 -1.73 -20.97
CA ALA A 229 9.08 -0.88 -19.89
C ALA A 229 7.97 -0.54 -18.88
N VAL A 230 6.78 -0.16 -19.37
CA VAL A 230 5.60 0.10 -18.54
C VAL A 230 5.21 -1.16 -17.77
N LEU A 231 5.12 -2.31 -18.43
CA LEU A 231 4.76 -3.56 -17.75
C LEU A 231 5.80 -3.95 -16.69
N ALA A 232 7.11 -3.75 -16.96
CA ALA A 232 8.18 -3.99 -16.00
C ALA A 232 8.02 -3.10 -14.75
N TYR A 233 7.70 -1.82 -14.93
CA TYR A 233 7.39 -0.91 -13.82
C TYR A 233 6.19 -1.39 -13.00
N LEU A 234 5.08 -1.73 -13.67
CA LEU A 234 3.84 -2.15 -13.03
C LEU A 234 3.99 -3.49 -12.31
N ARG A 235 4.83 -4.41 -12.80
CA ARG A 235 5.13 -5.67 -12.12
C ARG A 235 5.98 -5.47 -10.85
N ALA A 236 6.94 -4.54 -10.91
CA ALA A 236 7.74 -4.18 -9.73
C ALA A 236 6.97 -3.32 -8.74
N ASN A 237 5.92 -2.63 -9.19
CA ASN A 237 5.10 -1.73 -8.39
C ASN A 237 3.62 -2.03 -8.66
N PRO A 238 3.10 -3.20 -8.24
CA PRO A 238 1.70 -3.55 -8.48
C PRO A 238 0.77 -2.55 -7.81
N GLY A 239 1.21 -1.89 -6.73
CA GLY A 239 0.50 -0.76 -6.13
C GLY A 239 0.30 0.43 -7.06
N ALA A 240 1.06 0.59 -8.16
CA ALA A 240 0.82 1.64 -9.14
C ALA A 240 -0.45 1.38 -9.97
N VAL A 241 -0.81 0.10 -10.15
CA VAL A 241 -2.06 -0.33 -10.77
C VAL A 241 -3.09 -0.60 -9.68
N GLY A 242 -4.14 0.20 -9.64
CA GLY A 242 -5.06 0.17 -8.51
C GLY A 242 -4.61 1.02 -7.30
N GLY A 243 -3.42 1.64 -7.33
CA GLY A 243 -2.98 2.71 -6.41
C GLY A 243 -3.78 4.01 -6.46
N GLY A 244 -4.88 4.00 -7.21
CA GLY A 244 -5.86 5.07 -7.31
C GLY A 244 -7.26 4.56 -7.60
N ALA A 245 -7.55 3.27 -7.39
CA ALA A 245 -8.92 2.79 -7.48
C ALA A 245 -9.59 3.12 -6.15
N ASN A 246 -10.09 4.36 -6.06
CA ASN A 246 -11.01 4.77 -5.01
C ASN A 246 -12.02 3.61 -4.78
N PRO A 247 -12.10 3.00 -3.58
CA PRO A 247 -12.99 1.86 -3.34
C PRO A 247 -14.45 2.15 -3.74
N PHE A 248 -14.87 3.41 -3.61
CA PHE A 248 -16.16 3.88 -4.12
C PHE A 248 -16.27 3.80 -5.64
N ALA A 249 -15.21 4.16 -6.38
CA ALA A 249 -15.19 4.04 -7.85
C ALA A 249 -15.18 2.57 -8.32
N VAL A 250 -14.55 1.66 -7.57
CA VAL A 250 -14.61 0.22 -7.85
C VAL A 250 -16.03 -0.30 -7.64
N ALA A 251 -16.65 0.06 -6.51
CA ALA A 251 -18.04 -0.28 -6.20
C ALA A 251 -18.99 0.24 -7.29
N GLU A 252 -18.87 1.51 -7.69
CA GLU A 252 -19.70 2.13 -8.73
C GLU A 252 -19.55 1.43 -10.09
N ARG A 253 -18.32 1.12 -10.52
CA ARG A 253 -18.07 0.44 -11.79
C ARG A 253 -18.66 -0.97 -11.81
N ARG A 254 -18.46 -1.76 -10.75
CA ARG A 254 -19.00 -3.12 -10.63
C ARG A 254 -20.53 -3.12 -10.51
N LEU A 255 -21.09 -2.11 -9.84
CA LEU A 255 -22.53 -1.90 -9.76
C LEU A 255 -23.12 -1.56 -11.14
N ALA A 256 -22.43 -0.75 -11.95
CA ALA A 256 -22.84 -0.45 -13.32
C ALA A 256 -22.77 -1.69 -14.23
N GLU A 257 -21.68 -2.47 -14.14
CA GLU A 257 -21.51 -3.74 -14.84
C GLU A 257 -22.65 -4.72 -14.49
N SER A 258 -23.03 -4.78 -13.21
CA SER A 258 -24.16 -5.60 -12.75
C SER A 258 -25.47 -5.23 -13.46
N LEU A 259 -25.78 -3.95 -13.56
CA LEU A 259 -27.00 -3.48 -14.22
C LEU A 259 -27.00 -3.78 -15.72
N GLU A 260 -25.86 -3.62 -16.39
CA GLU A 260 -25.71 -3.94 -17.82
C GLU A 260 -25.89 -5.43 -18.10
N ARG A 261 -25.26 -6.30 -17.29
CA ARG A 261 -25.44 -7.76 -17.39
C ARG A 261 -26.89 -8.16 -17.15
N TYR A 262 -27.56 -7.52 -16.19
CA TYR A 262 -28.96 -7.80 -15.91
C TYR A 262 -29.86 -7.41 -17.09
N ARG A 263 -29.59 -6.26 -17.73
CA ARG A 263 -30.27 -5.84 -18.98
C ARG A 263 -30.04 -6.81 -20.13
N ALA A 264 -28.85 -7.39 -20.22
CA ALA A 264 -28.50 -8.38 -21.23
C ALA A 264 -29.09 -9.79 -20.95
N GLY A 265 -29.80 -9.98 -19.84
CA GLY A 265 -30.37 -11.26 -19.43
C GLY A 265 -29.41 -12.19 -18.68
N ASP A 266 -28.16 -11.77 -18.44
CA ASP A 266 -27.17 -12.51 -17.64
C ASP A 266 -27.39 -12.25 -16.15
N ARG A 267 -28.38 -12.95 -15.57
CA ARG A 267 -28.75 -12.81 -14.15
C ARG A 267 -27.64 -13.23 -13.20
N GLU A 268 -26.92 -14.29 -13.53
CA GLU A 268 -25.89 -14.84 -12.67
C GLU A 268 -24.63 -13.97 -12.67
N GLY A 269 -24.22 -13.47 -13.83
CA GLY A 269 -23.14 -12.49 -13.94
C GLY A 269 -23.52 -11.15 -13.31
N ALA A 270 -24.78 -10.70 -13.45
CA ALA A 270 -25.26 -9.50 -12.77
C ALA A 270 -25.14 -9.61 -11.24
N TYR A 271 -25.55 -10.76 -10.67
CA TYR A 271 -25.42 -11.02 -9.23
C TYR A 271 -23.95 -11.08 -8.79
N ARG A 272 -23.09 -11.74 -9.56
CA ARG A 272 -21.64 -11.79 -9.28
C ARG A 272 -20.99 -10.41 -9.31
N ALA A 273 -21.31 -9.58 -10.31
CA ALA A 273 -20.83 -8.21 -10.38
C ALA A 273 -21.36 -7.35 -9.22
N ALA A 274 -22.61 -7.53 -8.81
CA ALA A 274 -23.17 -6.83 -7.65
C ALA A 274 -22.50 -7.24 -6.33
N LEU A 275 -22.14 -8.53 -6.18
CA LEU A 275 -21.37 -9.01 -5.03
C LEU A 275 -19.93 -8.46 -5.05
N SER A 276 -19.29 -8.44 -6.21
CA SER A 276 -17.97 -7.84 -6.40
C SER A 276 -17.97 -6.34 -6.10
N ALA A 277 -19.05 -5.61 -6.42
CA ALA A 277 -19.18 -4.19 -6.02
C ALA A 277 -19.11 -3.98 -4.50
N TYR A 278 -19.60 -4.94 -3.72
CA TYR A 278 -19.50 -4.92 -2.28
C TYR A 278 -18.10 -5.35 -1.80
N LEU A 279 -17.67 -6.56 -2.14
CA LEU A 279 -16.41 -7.14 -1.63
C LEU A 279 -15.15 -6.40 -2.14
N ASP A 280 -15.09 -6.14 -3.44
CA ASP A 280 -13.90 -5.53 -4.05
C ASP A 280 -13.94 -3.99 -3.99
N GLY A 281 -15.09 -3.43 -3.59
CA GLY A 281 -15.35 -2.00 -3.54
C GLY A 281 -15.67 -1.53 -2.12
N PHE A 282 -16.95 -1.61 -1.74
CA PHE A 282 -17.43 -0.96 -0.52
C PHE A 282 -16.83 -1.52 0.78
N GLU A 283 -16.57 -2.84 0.89
CA GLU A 283 -15.95 -3.49 2.05
C GLU A 283 -14.61 -2.81 2.41
N LEU A 284 -13.79 -2.51 1.39
CA LEU A 284 -12.48 -1.86 1.55
C LEU A 284 -12.60 -0.41 2.06
N ALA A 285 -13.77 0.22 1.96
CA ALA A 285 -14.06 1.54 2.50
C ALA A 285 -14.90 1.50 3.79
N GLU A 286 -15.40 0.35 4.24
CA GLU A 286 -16.31 0.26 5.39
C GLU A 286 -15.72 0.87 6.66
N ALA A 287 -14.46 0.58 6.97
CA ALA A 287 -13.79 1.13 8.15
C ALA A 287 -13.74 2.67 8.11
N GLN A 288 -13.39 3.23 6.94
CA GLN A 288 -13.32 4.68 6.73
C GLN A 288 -14.71 5.33 6.87
N VAL A 289 -15.75 4.71 6.29
CA VAL A 289 -17.12 5.19 6.40
C VAL A 289 -17.65 5.04 7.82
N SER A 290 -17.33 3.94 8.51
CA SER A 290 -17.76 3.69 9.89
C SER A 290 -17.16 4.70 10.87
N ALA A 291 -15.93 5.14 10.63
CA ALA A 291 -15.25 6.13 11.46
C ALA A 291 -15.93 7.51 11.40
N VAL A 292 -16.51 7.88 10.25
CA VAL A 292 -17.07 9.22 10.03
C VAL A 292 -18.60 9.28 10.01
N ALA A 293 -19.26 8.18 9.64
CA ALA A 293 -20.71 8.10 9.43
C ALA A 293 -21.21 6.64 9.56
N PRO A 294 -21.26 6.06 10.77
CA PRO A 294 -21.63 4.66 10.99
C PRO A 294 -23.06 4.34 10.54
N GLU A 295 -24.01 5.26 10.67
CA GLU A 295 -25.38 5.09 10.18
C GLU A 295 -25.44 5.09 8.65
N LEU A 296 -24.51 5.78 7.98
CA LEU A 296 -24.42 5.78 6.52
C LEU A 296 -23.84 4.47 6.01
N ARG A 297 -22.85 3.88 6.70
CA ARG A 297 -22.34 2.53 6.38
C ARG A 297 -23.46 1.51 6.35
N ALA A 298 -24.24 1.42 7.44
CA ALA A 298 -25.34 0.46 7.56
C ALA A 298 -26.39 0.65 6.43
N ARG A 299 -26.69 1.90 6.06
CA ARG A 299 -27.58 2.19 4.93
C ARG A 299 -26.98 1.75 3.58
N VAL A 300 -25.68 1.91 3.34
CA VAL A 300 -25.08 1.43 2.08
C VAL A 300 -25.18 -0.10 1.99
N GLU A 301 -24.83 -0.81 3.07
CA GLU A 301 -24.92 -2.29 3.15
C GLU A 301 -26.34 -2.80 2.88
N GLU A 302 -27.32 -2.20 3.55
CA GLU A 302 -28.73 -2.53 3.38
C GLU A 302 -29.18 -2.36 1.92
N ALA A 303 -28.79 -1.25 1.27
CA ALA A 303 -29.15 -0.99 -0.12
C ALA A 303 -28.47 -1.97 -1.08
N MET A 304 -27.18 -2.27 -0.87
CA MET A 304 -26.45 -3.23 -1.69
C MET A 304 -27.00 -4.65 -1.55
N LEU A 305 -27.38 -5.05 -0.34
CA LEU A 305 -28.04 -6.33 -0.10
C LEU A 305 -29.41 -6.39 -0.77
N ALA A 306 -30.23 -5.34 -0.62
CA ALA A 306 -31.54 -5.25 -1.27
C ALA A 306 -31.42 -5.32 -2.80
N TYR A 307 -30.47 -4.59 -3.39
CA TYR A 307 -30.19 -4.65 -4.81
C TYR A 307 -29.84 -6.08 -5.26
N ARG A 308 -28.90 -6.75 -4.57
CA ARG A 308 -28.53 -8.14 -4.86
C ARG A 308 -29.70 -9.12 -4.79
N GLU A 309 -30.59 -8.97 -3.81
CA GLU A 309 -31.76 -9.84 -3.68
C GLU A 309 -32.74 -9.65 -4.83
N THR A 310 -32.89 -8.42 -5.34
CA THR A 310 -33.75 -8.17 -6.52
C THR A 310 -33.21 -8.82 -7.79
N LEU A 311 -31.89 -8.88 -7.96
CA LEU A 311 -31.26 -9.62 -9.06
C LEU A 311 -31.51 -11.13 -8.91
N ARG A 312 -31.37 -11.67 -7.70
CA ARG A 312 -31.54 -13.10 -7.42
C ARG A 312 -32.95 -13.60 -7.69
N ARG A 313 -33.97 -12.83 -7.29
CA ARG A 313 -35.39 -13.17 -7.55
C ARG A 313 -35.86 -12.85 -8.97
N GLY A 314 -35.02 -12.22 -9.79
CA GLY A 314 -35.38 -11.89 -11.17
C GLY A 314 -36.43 -10.77 -11.30
N ALA A 315 -36.32 -9.72 -10.50
CA ALA A 315 -37.24 -8.56 -10.47
C ALA A 315 -37.32 -7.81 -11.82
N SER A 316 -38.32 -6.92 -11.96
CA SER A 316 -38.47 -6.09 -13.17
C SER A 316 -37.29 -5.12 -13.35
N MET A 317 -37.01 -4.73 -14.60
CA MET A 317 -35.96 -3.75 -14.91
C MET A 317 -36.19 -2.39 -14.22
N GLU A 318 -37.45 -2.01 -14.01
CA GLU A 318 -37.83 -0.79 -13.30
C GLU A 318 -37.43 -0.87 -11.83
N GLU A 319 -37.68 -2.01 -11.18
CA GLU A 319 -37.35 -2.22 -9.78
C GLU A 319 -35.83 -2.29 -9.53
N VAL A 320 -35.12 -3.04 -10.38
CA VAL A 320 -33.65 -3.15 -10.34
C VAL A 320 -33.01 -1.79 -10.62
N GLY A 321 -33.50 -1.06 -11.62
CA GLY A 321 -33.03 0.29 -11.96
C GLY A 321 -33.22 1.28 -10.82
N ARG A 322 -34.35 1.22 -10.10
CA ARG A 322 -34.60 2.05 -8.91
C ARG A 322 -33.61 1.76 -7.79
N LEU A 323 -33.38 0.49 -7.44
CA LEU A 323 -32.44 0.13 -6.38
C LEU A 323 -30.98 0.41 -6.75
N TYR A 324 -30.61 0.25 -8.02
CA TYR A 324 -29.31 0.69 -8.53
C TYR A 324 -29.05 2.17 -8.21
N GLN A 325 -30.04 3.04 -8.46
CA GLN A 325 -29.91 4.47 -8.15
C GLN A 325 -29.77 4.73 -6.66
N VAL A 326 -30.53 4.03 -5.82
CA VAL A 326 -30.43 4.14 -4.35
C VAL A 326 -29.03 3.75 -3.85
N VAL A 327 -28.46 2.66 -4.36
CA VAL A 327 -27.11 2.23 -3.98
C VAL A 327 -26.08 3.29 -4.42
N ARG A 328 -26.17 3.77 -5.66
CA ARG A 328 -25.26 4.78 -6.22
C ARG A 328 -25.27 6.08 -5.40
N GLU A 329 -26.44 6.61 -5.07
CA GLU A 329 -26.57 7.81 -4.21
C GLU A 329 -25.96 7.60 -2.82
N ARG A 330 -26.17 6.43 -2.20
CA ARG A 330 -25.63 6.13 -0.87
C ARG A 330 -24.11 6.00 -0.91
N LEU A 331 -23.54 5.36 -1.95
CA LEU A 331 -22.09 5.28 -2.17
C LEU A 331 -21.47 6.67 -2.35
N GLU A 332 -22.11 7.55 -3.11
CA GLU A 332 -21.63 8.92 -3.32
C GLU A 332 -21.61 9.73 -2.02
N ARG A 333 -22.68 9.66 -1.21
CA ARG A 333 -22.71 10.30 0.11
C ARG A 333 -21.62 9.76 1.04
N ALA A 334 -21.36 8.46 0.99
CA ALA A 334 -20.30 7.83 1.79
C ALA A 334 -18.91 8.32 1.36
N ARG A 335 -18.67 8.42 0.04
CA ARG A 335 -17.45 9.00 -0.53
C ARG A 335 -17.22 10.44 -0.07
N GLU A 336 -18.27 11.27 -0.09
CA GLU A 336 -18.19 12.65 0.39
C GLU A 336 -17.89 12.74 1.89
N ALA A 337 -18.53 11.90 2.70
CA ALA A 337 -18.31 11.88 4.15
C ALA A 337 -16.84 11.59 4.50
N VAL A 338 -16.23 10.59 3.84
CA VAL A 338 -14.81 10.24 4.00
C VAL A 338 -13.90 11.32 3.42
N GLY A 339 -14.30 11.97 2.32
CA GLY A 339 -13.53 13.05 1.70
C GLY A 339 -13.42 14.31 2.57
N ARG A 340 -14.44 14.63 3.38
CA ARG A 340 -14.45 15.82 4.26
C ARG A 340 -13.44 15.76 5.41
N THR A 341 -12.98 14.57 5.80
CA THR A 341 -12.02 14.36 6.90
C THR A 341 -10.55 14.36 6.46
N ARG A 342 -10.25 14.33 5.15
CA ARG A 342 -8.88 14.42 4.65
C ARG A 342 -8.51 15.88 4.46
N LEU A 343 -7.40 16.32 5.05
CA LEU A 343 -6.94 17.70 4.94
C LEU A 343 -6.37 17.94 3.54
N SER A 344 -6.79 19.04 2.90
CA SER A 344 -6.16 19.51 1.66
C SER A 344 -4.75 20.04 1.96
N GLY A 345 -3.86 20.01 0.97
CA GLY A 345 -2.47 20.49 1.11
C GLY A 345 -2.33 21.84 1.84
N PRO A 346 -3.06 22.90 1.45
CA PRO A 346 -2.98 24.20 2.13
C PRO A 346 -3.40 24.17 3.60
N VAL A 347 -4.39 23.35 3.95
CA VAL A 347 -4.84 23.22 5.35
C VAL A 347 -3.82 22.41 6.14
N ALA A 348 -3.28 21.33 5.57
CA ALA A 348 -2.20 20.55 6.18
C ALA A 348 -0.96 21.41 6.45
N PHE A 349 -0.57 22.26 5.49
CA PHE A 349 0.51 23.25 5.65
C PHE A 349 0.22 24.20 6.82
N ALA A 350 -0.97 24.82 6.85
CA ALA A 350 -1.34 25.77 7.88
C ALA A 350 -1.40 25.12 9.28
N SER A 351 -1.92 23.90 9.38
CA SER A 351 -1.97 23.13 10.61
C SER A 351 -0.58 22.76 11.12
N ALA A 352 0.31 22.24 10.25
CA ALA A 352 1.69 21.95 10.61
C ALA A 352 2.43 23.21 11.09
N LEU A 353 2.31 24.31 10.33
CA LEU A 353 2.88 25.61 10.70
C LEU A 353 2.39 26.07 12.08
N ALA A 354 1.08 26.03 12.32
CA ALA A 354 0.47 26.50 13.56
C ALA A 354 0.86 25.66 14.77
N ILE A 355 0.90 24.33 14.63
CA ILE A 355 1.35 23.41 15.70
C ILE A 355 2.77 23.77 16.10
N LEU A 356 3.72 23.78 15.15
CA LEU A 356 5.12 24.00 15.48
C LEU A 356 5.35 25.41 16.05
N LEU A 357 4.70 26.43 15.49
CA LEU A 357 4.79 27.80 16.02
C LEU A 357 4.26 27.90 17.45
N ARG A 358 3.12 27.28 17.76
CA ARG A 358 2.53 27.34 19.09
C ARG A 358 3.43 26.68 20.13
N GLU A 359 3.73 25.39 19.96
CA GLU A 359 4.47 24.62 20.97
C GLU A 359 5.94 25.11 21.06
N GLY A 360 6.53 25.43 19.90
CA GLY A 360 7.89 25.96 19.86
C GLY A 360 8.02 27.34 20.51
N LEU A 361 7.01 28.21 20.38
CA LEU A 361 7.03 29.53 21.02
C LEU A 361 6.89 29.40 22.54
N GLU A 362 6.04 28.52 23.04
CA GLU A 362 5.88 28.25 24.47
C GLU A 362 7.22 27.79 25.09
N ALA A 363 7.91 26.84 24.45
CA ALA A 363 9.25 26.42 24.87
C ALA A 363 10.27 27.57 24.85
N VAL A 364 10.32 28.35 23.77
CA VAL A 364 11.25 29.48 23.63
C VAL A 364 11.00 30.55 24.69
N LEU A 365 9.75 30.88 24.99
CA LEU A 365 9.40 31.88 26.01
C LEU A 365 9.85 31.45 27.40
N ILE A 366 9.63 30.18 27.77
CA ILE A 366 10.09 29.65 29.05
C ILE A 366 11.62 29.71 29.16
N LEU A 367 12.34 29.27 28.13
CA LEU A 367 13.80 29.34 28.10
C LEU A 367 14.31 30.78 28.13
N ALA A 368 13.65 31.71 27.45
CA ALA A 368 13.99 33.13 27.46
C ALA A 368 13.82 33.74 28.85
N VAL A 369 12.74 33.42 29.57
CA VAL A 369 12.50 33.88 30.95
C VAL A 369 13.55 33.32 31.91
N ILE A 370 13.84 32.02 31.83
CA ILE A 370 14.88 31.38 32.66
C ILE A 370 16.25 31.98 32.35
N GLY A 371 16.62 32.10 31.07
CA GLY A 371 17.87 32.71 30.64
C GLY A 371 18.01 34.17 31.10
N ALA A 372 16.96 34.97 30.94
CA ALA A 372 16.96 36.38 31.36
C ALA A 372 17.09 36.52 32.88
N THR A 373 16.43 35.66 33.67
CA THR A 373 16.55 35.67 35.13
C THR A 373 17.95 35.31 35.61
N LEU A 374 18.60 34.33 34.98
CA LEU A 374 19.99 33.96 35.28
C LEU A 374 20.98 35.08 34.95
N VAL A 375 20.83 35.71 33.77
CA VAL A 375 21.67 36.84 33.35
C VAL A 375 21.46 38.04 34.28
N LYS A 376 20.22 38.33 34.70
CA LYS A 376 19.91 39.43 35.62
C LYS A 376 20.43 39.17 37.04
N ALA A 377 20.54 37.92 37.45
CA ALA A 377 21.11 37.50 38.74
C ALA A 377 22.65 37.38 38.71
N ASP A 378 23.30 37.76 37.60
CA ASP A 378 24.74 37.62 37.36
C ASP A 378 25.28 36.18 37.47
N ARG A 379 24.39 35.19 37.30
CA ARG A 379 24.70 33.75 37.36
C ARG A 379 24.91 33.15 35.97
N ARG A 380 25.84 33.73 35.21
CA ARG A 380 26.18 33.26 33.86
C ARG A 380 26.78 31.85 33.85
N ASP A 381 27.37 31.44 34.97
CA ASP A 381 27.88 30.09 35.23
C ASP A 381 26.79 29.00 35.14
N ALA A 382 25.52 29.36 35.33
CA ALA A 382 24.39 28.44 35.26
C ALA A 382 23.81 28.27 33.83
N LEU A 383 24.16 29.15 32.87
CA LEU A 383 23.64 29.07 31.49
C LEU A 383 23.97 27.75 30.77
N PRO A 384 25.15 27.14 30.92
CA PRO A 384 25.43 25.84 30.29
C PRO A 384 24.45 24.75 30.73
N TRP A 385 23.96 24.79 31.97
CA TRP A 385 22.98 23.82 32.49
C TRP A 385 21.59 24.04 31.90
N LEU A 386 21.19 25.30 31.69
CA LEU A 386 19.99 25.63 30.91
C LEU A 386 20.10 25.03 29.49
N HIS A 387 21.25 25.19 28.84
CA HIS A 387 21.48 24.63 27.50
C HIS A 387 21.48 23.11 27.47
N ALA A 388 22.15 22.47 28.43
CA ALA A 388 22.16 21.02 28.57
C ALA A 388 20.74 20.45 28.74
N GLY A 389 19.88 21.15 29.50
CA GLY A 389 18.49 20.75 29.71
C GLY A 389 17.65 20.70 28.43
N TRP A 390 17.60 21.78 27.65
CA TRP A 390 16.77 21.80 26.43
C TRP A 390 17.35 20.95 25.31
N ILE A 391 18.68 20.86 25.19
CA ILE A 391 19.32 19.96 24.20
C ILE A 391 18.98 18.51 24.53
N ALA A 392 19.07 18.11 25.80
CA ALA A 392 18.68 16.78 26.25
C ALA A 392 17.19 16.50 25.99
N ALA A 393 16.32 17.50 26.15
CA ALA A 393 14.89 17.37 25.85
C ALA A 393 14.62 17.11 24.36
N LEU A 394 15.30 17.83 23.45
CA LEU A 394 15.19 17.58 22.02
C LEU A 394 15.71 16.20 21.63
N ALA A 395 16.84 15.76 22.20
CA ALA A 395 17.39 14.42 21.97
C ALA A 395 16.43 13.33 22.47
N ALA A 396 15.86 13.50 23.67
CA ALA A 396 14.85 12.60 24.22
C ALA A 396 13.56 12.60 23.37
N GLY A 397 13.15 13.75 22.85
CA GLY A 397 12.03 13.87 21.92
C GLY A 397 12.27 13.09 20.63
N PHE A 398 13.45 13.25 20.01
CA PHE A 398 13.84 12.47 18.83
C PHE A 398 13.87 10.97 19.12
N ALA A 399 14.39 10.56 20.28
CA ALA A 399 14.37 9.17 20.71
C ALA A 399 12.93 8.65 20.91
N THR A 400 12.05 9.47 21.48
CA THR A 400 10.61 9.15 21.66
C THR A 400 9.93 8.95 20.30
N TRP A 401 10.18 9.86 19.35
CA TRP A 401 9.69 9.74 17.97
C TRP A 401 10.23 8.48 17.29
N ALA A 402 11.55 8.23 17.35
CA ALA A 402 12.17 7.06 16.74
C ALA A 402 11.64 5.74 17.34
N ALA A 403 11.48 5.68 18.66
CA ALA A 403 10.89 4.54 19.35
C ALA A 403 9.43 4.31 18.91
N SER A 404 8.64 5.38 18.81
CA SER A 404 7.26 5.28 18.33
C SER A 404 7.17 4.78 16.89
N ALA A 405 8.03 5.27 15.99
CA ALA A 405 8.10 4.84 14.59
C ALA A 405 8.53 3.36 14.47
N TYR A 406 9.50 2.94 15.29
CA TYR A 406 9.99 1.57 15.32
C TYR A 406 8.96 0.58 15.88
N LEU A 407 8.27 0.94 16.97
CA LEU A 407 7.22 0.11 17.57
C LEU A 407 6.05 -0.10 16.60
N VAL A 408 5.65 0.93 15.86
CA VAL A 408 4.62 0.84 14.79
C VAL A 408 5.08 -0.07 13.65
N ALA A 409 6.37 -0.07 13.31
CA ALA A 409 6.91 -0.91 12.24
C ALA A 409 6.97 -2.41 12.60
N ILE A 410 7.16 -2.76 13.87
CA ILE A 410 7.22 -4.17 14.34
C ILE A 410 5.84 -4.78 14.57
N SER A 411 4.87 -3.99 15.04
CA SER A 411 3.57 -4.50 15.50
C SER A 411 2.55 -4.71 14.36
N GLY A 412 2.93 -5.29 13.22
CA GLY A 412 2.06 -5.49 12.05
C GLY A 412 0.72 -6.19 12.29
N ALA A 413 0.43 -6.65 13.51
CA ALA A 413 -0.91 -7.00 13.98
C ALA A 413 -1.69 -5.73 14.43
N SER A 414 -2.69 -5.34 13.63
CA SER A 414 -3.69 -4.29 13.90
C SER A 414 -3.16 -2.85 14.05
N ARG A 415 -2.82 -2.23 12.91
CA ARG A 415 -2.65 -0.77 12.77
C ARG A 415 -3.80 0.02 13.41
N GLU A 416 -5.02 -0.50 13.33
CA GLU A 416 -6.22 0.07 13.96
C GLU A 416 -6.16 0.08 15.50
N LEU A 417 -5.62 -0.98 16.12
CA LEU A 417 -5.50 -1.07 17.57
C LEU A 417 -4.40 -0.15 18.09
N THR A 418 -3.28 -0.06 17.38
CA THR A 418 -2.18 0.82 17.75
C THR A 418 -2.52 2.29 17.53
N GLU A 419 -3.23 2.65 16.46
CA GLU A 419 -3.73 4.01 16.24
C GLU A 419 -4.76 4.41 17.32
N GLY A 420 -5.71 3.53 17.65
CA GLY A 420 -6.69 3.76 18.72
C GLY A 420 -6.08 3.90 20.12
N VAL A 421 -5.15 3.02 20.49
CA VAL A 421 -4.44 3.06 21.78
C VAL A 421 -3.56 4.31 21.88
N THR A 422 -2.89 4.69 20.79
CA THR A 422 -2.05 5.90 20.76
C THR A 422 -2.91 7.17 20.90
N ALA A 423 -4.06 7.23 20.23
CA ALA A 423 -4.99 8.36 20.36
C ALA A 423 -5.58 8.48 21.77
N LEU A 424 -5.93 7.35 22.41
CA LEU A 424 -6.41 7.32 23.79
C LEU A 424 -5.31 7.71 24.80
N LEU A 425 -4.08 7.25 24.59
CA LEU A 425 -2.93 7.66 25.39
C LEU A 425 -2.66 9.16 25.24
N ALA A 426 -2.66 9.69 24.02
CA ALA A 426 -2.51 11.12 23.75
C ALA A 426 -3.59 11.95 24.46
N ALA A 427 -4.86 11.54 24.33
CA ALA A 427 -5.97 12.18 25.03
C ALA A 427 -5.81 12.13 26.55
N GLY A 428 -5.41 10.98 27.10
CA GLY A 428 -5.16 10.82 28.54
C GLY A 428 -4.02 11.68 29.05
N VAL A 429 -2.92 11.79 28.29
CA VAL A 429 -1.78 12.66 28.64
C VAL A 429 -2.17 14.13 28.57
N LEU A 430 -2.84 14.57 27.51
CA LEU A 430 -3.33 15.95 27.39
C LEU A 430 -4.29 16.31 28.53
N LEU A 431 -5.17 15.38 28.91
CA LEU A 431 -6.11 15.58 30.00
C LEU A 431 -5.39 15.62 31.36
N TYR A 432 -4.39 14.76 31.56
CA TYR A 432 -3.52 14.77 32.75
C TYR A 432 -2.72 16.07 32.86
N VAL A 433 -2.10 16.53 31.76
CA VAL A 433 -1.34 17.79 31.70
C VAL A 433 -2.26 18.99 31.95
N GLY A 434 -3.46 18.99 31.34
CA GLY A 434 -4.50 19.99 31.60
C GLY A 434 -4.93 20.03 33.07
N PHE A 435 -5.15 18.88 33.69
CA PHE A 435 -5.48 18.76 35.11
C PHE A 435 -4.34 19.23 36.02
N TRP A 436 -3.10 18.87 35.69
CA TRP A 436 -1.90 19.30 36.41
C TRP A 436 -1.74 20.83 36.36
N LEU A 437 -2.04 21.44 35.23
CA LEU A 437 -2.04 22.89 35.05
C LEU A 437 -3.14 23.54 35.90
N HIS A 438 -4.36 23.00 35.85
CA HIS A 438 -5.50 23.52 36.60
C HIS A 438 -5.28 23.43 38.12
N GLY A 439 -4.69 22.34 38.61
CA GLY A 439 -4.36 22.14 40.03
C GLY A 439 -3.27 23.06 40.59
N LYS A 440 -2.49 23.73 39.73
CA LYS A 440 -1.39 24.64 40.13
C LYS A 440 -1.64 26.13 39.85
N THR A 441 -2.85 26.50 39.46
CA THR A 441 -3.27 27.90 39.18
C THR A 441 -3.24 28.85 40.40
N HIS A 442 -2.88 28.39 41.60
CA HIS A 442 -2.58 29.28 42.73
C HIS A 442 -1.14 29.82 42.62
N ALA A 443 -1.01 30.96 41.93
CA ALA A 443 0.25 31.68 41.72
C ALA A 443 1.12 31.83 43.00
N ASP A 444 0.51 31.92 44.19
CA ASP A 444 1.20 32.10 45.48
C ASP A 444 1.95 30.86 45.99
N ARG A 445 1.56 29.65 45.59
CA ARG A 445 2.27 28.40 45.93
C ARG A 445 3.39 28.10 44.94
N TRP A 446 3.18 28.42 43.66
CA TRP A 446 4.21 28.32 42.64
C TRP A 446 5.34 29.32 42.89
N GLN A 447 5.02 30.58 43.22
CA GLN A 447 6.02 31.60 43.62
C GLN A 447 6.85 31.15 44.83
N ARG A 448 6.23 30.50 45.84
CA ARG A 448 6.94 29.95 47.00
C ARG A 448 7.80 28.74 46.66
N PHE A 449 7.29 27.78 45.90
CA PHE A 449 8.04 26.61 45.45
C PHE A 449 9.25 27.01 44.58
N ILE A 450 9.05 27.96 43.67
CA ILE A 450 10.10 28.55 42.84
C ILE A 450 11.11 29.30 43.72
N LYS A 451 10.66 30.15 44.66
CA LYS A 451 11.57 30.85 45.59
C LYS A 451 12.39 29.87 46.43
N GLU A 452 11.78 28.87 47.06
CA GLU A 452 12.47 27.89 47.91
C GLU A 452 13.44 27.04 47.07
N LYS A 453 13.01 26.48 45.93
CA LYS A 453 13.88 25.66 45.07
C LYS A 453 14.99 26.45 44.39
N ILE A 454 14.74 27.69 43.97
CA ILE A 454 15.77 28.55 43.37
C ILE A 454 16.74 29.05 44.43
N HIS A 455 16.28 29.41 45.63
CA HIS A 455 17.15 29.85 46.72
C HIS A 455 18.04 28.70 47.22
N ASP A 456 17.49 27.49 47.36
CA ASP A 456 18.25 26.28 47.72
C ASP A 456 19.21 25.83 46.61
N ALA A 457 18.82 25.93 45.33
CA ALA A 457 19.70 25.59 44.21
C ALA A 457 20.84 26.59 44.02
N LEU A 458 20.62 27.86 44.37
CA LEU A 458 21.64 28.92 44.30
C LEU A 458 22.68 28.81 45.43
N HIS A 459 22.33 28.24 46.59
CA HIS A 459 23.23 28.09 47.75
C HIS A 459 23.84 26.68 47.90
N GLY A 460 23.19 25.62 47.39
CA GLY A 460 23.61 24.22 47.56
C GLY A 460 24.34 23.56 46.37
N GLY A 461 24.64 24.28 45.29
CA GLY A 461 25.32 23.70 44.12
C GLY A 461 24.44 22.84 43.18
N ALA A 462 23.11 22.91 43.32
CA ALA A 462 22.19 22.10 42.52
C ALA A 462 21.88 22.69 41.13
N LEU A 463 22.92 23.05 40.36
CA LEU A 463 22.79 23.53 38.97
C LEU A 463 22.10 22.50 38.05
N TRP A 464 22.13 21.22 38.42
CA TRP A 464 21.37 20.15 37.77
C TRP A 464 19.85 20.36 37.83
N ALA A 465 19.33 21.03 38.87
CA ALA A 465 17.89 21.31 39.00
C ALA A 465 17.41 22.30 37.93
N LEU A 466 18.29 23.21 37.50
CA LEU A 466 18.04 24.13 36.39
C LEU A 466 17.95 23.37 35.05
N ALA A 467 18.88 22.45 34.82
CA ALA A 467 18.85 21.57 33.65
C ALA A 467 17.58 20.71 33.63
N ALA A 468 17.18 20.13 34.77
CA ALA A 468 15.96 19.35 34.88
C ALA A 468 14.69 20.20 34.62
N THR A 469 14.67 21.45 35.09
CA THR A 469 13.54 22.36 34.85
C THR A 469 13.42 22.73 33.37
N ALA A 470 14.55 23.07 32.73
CA ALA A 470 14.60 23.34 31.30
C ALA A 470 14.24 22.11 30.47
N PHE A 471 14.72 20.93 30.87
CA PHE A 471 14.39 19.66 30.24
C PHE A 471 12.89 19.39 30.29
N LEU A 472 12.28 19.43 31.48
CA LEU A 472 10.85 19.11 31.65
C LEU A 472 9.96 20.10 30.90
N ALA A 473 10.29 21.38 30.91
CA ALA A 473 9.55 22.40 30.18
C ALA A 473 9.57 22.13 28.67
N VAL A 474 10.76 21.93 28.10
CA VAL A 474 10.92 21.75 26.64
C VAL A 474 10.44 20.37 26.20
N TYR A 475 10.70 19.32 26.97
CA TYR A 475 10.29 17.95 26.63
C TYR A 475 8.77 17.83 26.55
N ARG A 476 8.02 18.57 27.40
CA ARG A 476 6.56 18.64 27.30
C ARG A 476 6.11 19.16 25.94
N GLU A 477 6.62 20.31 25.51
CA GLU A 477 6.23 20.92 24.23
C GLU A 477 6.63 20.04 23.04
N VAL A 478 7.81 19.40 23.12
CA VAL A 478 8.29 18.46 22.10
C VAL A 478 7.40 17.22 22.04
N PHE A 479 6.98 16.69 23.19
CA PHE A 479 6.09 15.54 23.26
C PHE A 479 4.71 15.86 22.67
N GLU A 480 4.13 17.02 23.02
CA GLU A 480 2.86 17.48 22.45
C GLU A 480 2.98 17.70 20.93
N THR A 481 4.08 18.31 20.47
CA THR A 481 4.38 18.46 19.04
C THR A 481 4.37 17.10 18.33
N ILE A 482 5.05 16.09 18.89
CA ILE A 482 5.09 14.74 18.29
C ILE A 482 3.69 14.16 18.16
N LEU A 483 2.86 14.24 19.20
CA LEU A 483 1.50 13.70 19.18
C LEU A 483 0.60 14.42 18.15
N PHE A 484 0.66 15.76 18.09
CA PHE A 484 -0.11 16.53 17.11
C PHE A 484 0.33 16.25 15.68
N TYR A 485 1.65 16.12 15.43
CA TYR A 485 2.17 15.77 14.12
C TYR A 485 1.82 14.33 13.71
N GLN A 486 1.81 13.38 14.65
CA GLN A 486 1.34 12.01 14.39
C GLN A 486 -0.14 11.99 14.01
N ALA A 487 -0.97 12.74 14.73
CA ALA A 487 -2.40 12.88 14.42
C ALA A 487 -2.63 13.55 13.06
N LEU A 488 -1.86 14.60 12.75
CA LEU A 488 -1.92 15.31 11.48
C LEU A 488 -1.48 14.41 10.32
N TRP A 489 -0.43 13.61 10.51
CA TRP A 489 0.10 12.69 9.51
C TRP A 489 -0.94 11.67 9.04
N MET A 490 -1.81 11.20 9.94
CA MET A 490 -2.88 10.25 9.60
C MET A 490 -4.01 10.89 8.75
N GLN A 491 -4.16 12.22 8.79
CA GLN A 491 -5.23 12.95 8.10
C GLN A 491 -4.82 13.50 6.73
N VAL A 492 -3.51 13.46 6.40
CA VAL A 492 -2.95 13.96 5.15
C VAL A 492 -2.77 12.82 4.15
N PRO A 493 -3.35 12.90 2.93
CA PRO A 493 -3.13 11.91 1.88
C PRO A 493 -1.64 11.80 1.49
N ALA A 494 -1.21 10.61 1.06
CA ALA A 494 0.20 10.35 0.68
C ALA A 494 0.76 11.29 -0.40
N GLY A 495 -0.08 11.90 -1.25
CA GLY A 495 0.34 12.88 -2.26
C GLY A 495 0.48 14.33 -1.76
N GLU A 496 0.03 14.64 -0.54
CA GLU A 496 -0.01 15.98 0.05
C GLU A 496 0.99 16.14 1.21
N THR A 497 1.82 15.12 1.46
CA THR A 497 2.83 15.14 2.52
C THR A 497 3.86 16.25 2.34
N THR A 498 4.09 16.70 1.10
CA THR A 498 4.97 17.83 0.78
C THR A 498 4.50 19.12 1.45
N ALA A 499 3.19 19.34 1.55
CA ALA A 499 2.62 20.51 2.21
C ALA A 499 2.81 20.45 3.74
N LEU A 500 2.72 19.26 4.34
CA LEU A 500 3.01 19.03 5.76
C LEU A 500 4.48 19.33 6.09
N TRP A 501 5.43 18.81 5.30
CA TRP A 501 6.87 19.11 5.46
C TRP A 501 7.15 20.60 5.22
N GLY A 502 6.51 21.21 4.23
CA GLY A 502 6.61 22.64 3.96
C GLY A 502 6.15 23.49 5.15
N GLY A 503 5.02 23.13 5.78
CA GLY A 503 4.50 23.84 6.96
C GLY A 503 5.42 23.71 8.16
N MET A 504 6.00 22.53 8.37
CA MET A 504 7.00 22.31 9.42
C MET A 504 8.27 23.12 9.19
N ALA A 505 8.80 23.14 7.96
CA ALA A 505 9.99 23.92 7.63
C ALA A 505 9.74 25.43 7.80
N ALA A 506 8.59 25.92 7.35
CA ALA A 506 8.19 27.31 7.53
C ALA A 506 8.03 27.68 9.01
N GLY A 507 7.45 26.79 9.82
CA GLY A 507 7.32 26.96 11.26
C GLY A 507 8.67 27.02 11.97
N ALA A 508 9.61 26.14 11.61
CA ALA A 508 10.95 26.13 12.16
C ALA A 508 11.69 27.44 11.83
N LEU A 509 11.61 27.90 10.58
CA LEU A 509 12.19 29.18 10.17
C LEU A 509 11.58 30.36 10.94
N ALA A 510 10.25 30.38 11.07
CA ALA A 510 9.54 31.41 11.81
C ALA A 510 9.93 31.41 13.31
N LEU A 511 10.07 30.25 13.94
CA LEU A 511 10.57 30.12 15.31
C LEU A 511 11.99 30.66 15.48
N VAL A 512 12.90 30.38 14.54
CA VAL A 512 14.26 30.94 14.58
C VAL A 512 14.23 32.46 14.53
N VAL A 513 13.42 33.03 13.63
CA VAL A 513 13.24 34.50 13.51
C VAL A 513 12.63 35.08 14.80
N LEU A 514 11.56 34.48 15.32
CA LEU A 514 10.91 34.91 16.55
C LEU A 514 11.82 34.81 17.77
N THR A 515 12.58 33.72 17.91
CA THR A 515 13.56 33.54 18.98
C THR A 515 14.62 34.63 18.93
N TRP A 516 15.16 34.92 17.74
CA TRP A 516 16.12 36.00 17.56
C TRP A 516 15.53 37.36 17.96
N LEU A 517 14.29 37.66 17.55
CA LEU A 517 13.58 38.88 17.94
C LEU A 517 13.40 38.95 19.46
N ILE A 518 12.92 37.87 20.09
CA ILE A 518 12.72 37.80 21.54
C ILE A 518 14.04 38.06 22.25
N LEU A 519 15.12 37.35 21.91
CA LEU A 519 16.41 37.54 22.58
C LEU A 519 17.01 38.93 22.34
N ARG A 520 16.77 39.53 21.16
CA ARG A 520 17.26 40.88 20.83
C ARG A 520 16.48 41.99 21.54
N TYR A 521 15.16 41.84 21.69
CA TYR A 521 14.26 42.88 22.20
C TYR A 521 13.74 42.63 23.61
N SER A 522 13.95 41.46 24.21
CA SER A 522 13.54 41.12 25.59
C SER A 522 14.21 41.98 26.65
N MET A 523 15.29 42.71 26.31
CA MET A 523 15.88 43.75 27.17
C MET A 523 15.05 45.05 27.23
N ARG A 524 13.92 45.15 26.50
CA ARG A 524 13.05 46.34 26.45
C ARG A 524 11.57 46.08 26.76
N LEU A 525 11.15 44.82 26.93
CA LEU A 525 9.74 44.48 27.16
C LEU A 525 9.41 44.45 28.66
N PRO A 526 8.42 45.24 29.15
CA PRO A 526 7.95 45.14 30.52
C PRO A 526 7.18 43.83 30.71
N LEU A 527 7.88 42.79 31.16
CA LEU A 527 7.36 41.45 31.46
C LEU A 527 6.17 41.41 32.46
N ARG A 528 5.83 42.56 33.08
CA ARG A 528 4.65 42.71 33.95
C ARG A 528 3.31 42.69 33.22
N LEU A 529 3.28 42.90 31.91
CA LEU A 529 2.03 42.95 31.13
C LEU A 529 1.65 41.62 30.46
N PHE A 530 2.53 40.60 30.54
CA PHE A 530 2.33 39.30 29.88
C PHE A 530 1.86 38.19 30.84
N PHE A 531 1.78 38.49 32.15
CA PHE A 531 1.31 37.58 33.20
C PHE A 531 0.10 38.17 33.93
#